data_AF-A0A929N4C1-F1
#
_entry.id   AF-A0A929N4C1-F1
#
_cell.length_a   1.000
_cell.length_b   1.000
_cell.length_c   1.000
_cell.angle_alpha   90.00
_cell.angle_beta   90.00
_cell.angle_gamma   90.00
#
_symmetry.space_group_name_H-M   'P 1'
#
loop_
_entity.id
_entity.type
_entity.pdbx_description
1 polymer ?
#
loop_
_entity_poly.entity_id
_entity_poly.type
_entity_poly.pdbx_seq_one_letter_code
_entity_poly.pdbx_strand_id
1 'polypeptide(L)'
;REDTVPASPGGGRMPVWPLASYLVAGSLTALAYSPSSQLRTFLLAPWYMDSRRIMGLQSLMLSVLIAVGFAWIAELARGAVARFSGQGADSGADQEGDGRGADHGTADEDEEAALLAGLPRWTVAAVLAVAALVVSGFGAFDARAWAVDYVYDSDHLGKPGMATTGELAMLRRMRSTTPEDALVVGDPIAGEAYVELLGGRKAVFPQLSAVNQDGDSQNVLTKHFNEIHTNPQVCEVVRKLGITHYYQEQDGQYYNFARSSRFPGLYNVDTSTGFELIDRGDAAVLYRITACGDVAPGGGPDAFK
;
A
#
# COMPACT_ATOMS: atom_id res chain seq x y z
N ARG A 1 -45.76 -18.39 -36.43
CA ARG A 1 -44.99 -19.53 -35.87
C ARG A 1 -43.79 -18.88 -35.20
N GLU A 2 -44.01 -18.37 -33.99
CA GLU A 2 -42.99 -17.74 -33.17
C GLU A 2 -42.28 -18.83 -32.38
N ASP A 3 -40.95 -18.86 -32.49
CA ASP A 3 -40.11 -19.82 -31.81
C ASP A 3 -40.02 -19.47 -30.32
N THR A 4 -40.65 -20.30 -29.50
CA THR A 4 -40.47 -20.32 -28.05
C THR A 4 -39.07 -20.79 -27.70
N VAL A 5 -38.25 -19.87 -27.18
CA VAL A 5 -36.98 -20.19 -26.49
C VAL A 5 -37.32 -20.99 -25.21
N PRO A 6 -36.77 -22.20 -25.01
CA PRO A 6 -37.05 -22.95 -23.79
C PRO A 6 -36.34 -22.29 -22.60
N ALA A 7 -37.13 -21.98 -21.57
CA ALA A 7 -36.63 -21.64 -20.24
C ALA A 7 -35.73 -22.76 -19.72
N SER A 8 -34.49 -22.43 -19.38
CA SER A 8 -33.58 -23.36 -18.71
C SER A 8 -34.01 -23.53 -17.25
N PRO A 9 -34.15 -24.77 -16.75
CA PRO A 9 -34.58 -25.03 -15.38
C PRO A 9 -33.45 -24.69 -14.40
N GLY A 10 -33.81 -24.09 -13.27
CA GLY A 10 -32.89 -23.72 -12.19
C GLY A 10 -32.12 -24.90 -11.61
N GLY A 11 -30.98 -24.58 -10.99
CA GLY A 11 -30.21 -25.52 -10.17
C GLY A 11 -28.71 -25.63 -10.48
N GLY A 12 -28.09 -24.62 -11.08
CA GLY A 12 -26.63 -24.61 -11.21
C GLY A 12 -25.97 -24.40 -9.85
N ARG A 13 -25.33 -25.43 -9.28
CA ARG A 13 -24.43 -25.27 -8.12
C ARG A 13 -23.46 -24.13 -8.43
N MET A 14 -23.36 -23.14 -7.52
CA MET A 14 -22.41 -22.06 -7.67
C MET A 14 -21.01 -22.66 -7.93
N PRO A 15 -20.29 -22.20 -8.96
CA PRO A 15 -18.96 -22.71 -9.22
C PRO A 15 -18.09 -22.46 -7.98
N VAL A 16 -17.47 -23.51 -7.44
CA VAL A 16 -16.69 -23.46 -6.19
C VAL A 16 -15.33 -22.75 -6.41
N TRP A 17 -14.93 -22.58 -7.67
CA TRP A 17 -13.60 -22.06 -8.02
C TRP A 17 -13.29 -20.66 -7.45
N PRO A 18 -14.19 -19.65 -7.40
CA PRO A 18 -13.83 -18.34 -6.84
C PRO A 18 -13.50 -18.42 -5.35
N LEU A 19 -14.25 -19.22 -4.62
CA LEU A 19 -14.03 -19.46 -3.19
C LEU A 19 -12.72 -20.24 -2.97
N ALA A 20 -12.50 -21.31 -3.74
CA ALA A 20 -11.26 -22.08 -3.67
C ALA A 20 -10.03 -21.21 -3.99
N SER A 21 -10.10 -20.41 -5.05
CA SER A 21 -9.05 -19.47 -5.43
C SER A 21 -8.79 -18.43 -4.33
N TYR A 22 -9.85 -17.86 -3.74
CA TYR A 22 -9.73 -16.91 -2.62
C TYR A 22 -9.03 -17.55 -1.41
N LEU A 23 -9.40 -18.78 -1.05
CA LEU A 23 -8.79 -19.51 0.06
C LEU A 23 -7.32 -19.86 -0.21
N VAL A 24 -6.98 -20.23 -1.44
CA VAL A 24 -5.58 -20.46 -1.85
C VAL A 24 -4.77 -19.18 -1.72
N ALA A 25 -5.25 -18.06 -2.27
CA ALA A 25 -4.57 -16.77 -2.17
C ALA A 25 -4.44 -16.30 -0.70
N GLY A 26 -5.48 -16.48 0.12
CA GLY A 26 -5.45 -16.19 1.54
C GLY A 26 -4.44 -17.04 2.30
N SER A 27 -4.32 -18.33 1.95
CA SER A 27 -3.33 -19.24 2.56
C SER A 27 -1.90 -18.85 2.18
N LEU A 28 -1.67 -18.47 0.92
CA LEU A 28 -0.36 -17.96 0.47
C LEU A 28 -0.02 -16.63 1.15
N THR A 29 -1.00 -15.76 1.36
CA THR A 29 -0.83 -14.51 2.12
C THR A 29 -0.44 -14.80 3.56
N ALA A 30 -1.14 -15.72 4.24
CA ALA A 30 -0.78 -16.13 5.60
C ALA A 30 0.64 -16.72 5.66
N LEU A 31 1.01 -17.55 4.69
CA LEU A 31 2.36 -18.10 4.55
C LEU A 31 3.41 -16.99 4.35
N ALA A 32 3.07 -15.88 3.70
CA ALA A 32 3.99 -14.76 3.50
C ALA A 32 4.40 -14.07 4.81
N TYR A 33 3.53 -14.10 5.82
CA TYR A 33 3.81 -13.59 7.17
C TYR A 33 4.43 -14.64 8.11
N SER A 34 4.61 -15.90 7.66
CA SER A 34 5.25 -16.92 8.47
C SER A 34 6.77 -16.73 8.54
N PRO A 35 7.47 -17.34 9.52
CA PRO A 35 8.93 -17.38 9.55
C PRO A 35 9.54 -17.89 8.23
N SER A 36 10.79 -17.51 7.96
CA SER A 36 11.51 -17.91 6.75
C SER A 36 11.69 -19.43 6.68
N SER A 37 11.29 -20.05 5.57
CA SER A 37 11.50 -21.47 5.30
C SER A 37 11.69 -21.69 3.80
N GLN A 38 12.34 -22.80 3.41
CA GLN A 38 12.54 -23.13 2.00
C GLN A 38 11.22 -23.26 1.25
N LEU A 39 10.20 -23.84 1.90
CA LEU A 39 8.85 -23.98 1.33
C LEU A 39 8.19 -22.62 1.08
N ARG A 40 8.28 -21.71 2.06
CA ARG A 40 7.81 -20.32 1.91
C ARG A 40 8.52 -19.66 0.73
N THR A 41 9.85 -19.78 0.65
CA THR A 41 10.63 -19.21 -0.45
C THR A 41 10.19 -19.76 -1.79
N PHE A 42 10.08 -21.08 -1.93
CA PHE A 42 9.68 -21.71 -3.18
C PHE A 42 8.28 -21.29 -3.64
N LEU A 43 7.28 -21.33 -2.75
CA LEU A 43 5.89 -21.02 -3.08
C LEU A 43 5.64 -19.53 -3.36
N LEU A 44 6.39 -18.65 -2.69
CA LEU A 44 6.18 -17.20 -2.79
C LEU A 44 7.20 -16.49 -3.69
N ALA A 45 8.21 -17.19 -4.22
CA ALA A 45 9.19 -16.63 -5.16
C ALA A 45 8.53 -15.97 -6.39
N PRO A 46 7.50 -16.58 -7.03
CA PRO A 46 6.80 -15.95 -8.16
C PRO A 46 6.17 -14.59 -7.80
N TRP A 47 5.90 -14.37 -6.51
CA TRP A 47 5.34 -13.15 -5.95
C TRP A 47 6.40 -12.29 -5.26
N TYR A 48 7.69 -12.52 -5.53
CA TYR A 48 8.82 -11.80 -4.93
C TYR A 48 8.84 -11.84 -3.38
N MET A 49 8.25 -12.88 -2.79
CA MET A 49 8.05 -12.98 -1.33
C MET A 49 7.18 -11.86 -0.73
N ASP A 50 6.47 -11.12 -1.56
CA ASP A 50 5.70 -9.93 -1.18
C ASP A 50 4.22 -10.28 -0.97
N SER A 51 3.76 -10.23 0.29
CA SER A 51 2.37 -10.50 0.64
C SER A 51 1.39 -9.55 -0.05
N ARG A 52 1.78 -8.29 -0.28
CA ARG A 52 0.89 -7.26 -0.84
C ARG A 52 0.51 -7.58 -2.28
N ARG A 53 1.40 -8.21 -3.04
CA ARG A 53 1.12 -8.66 -4.41
C ARG A 53 0.05 -9.75 -4.45
N ILE A 54 0.11 -10.68 -3.49
CA ILE A 54 -0.88 -11.76 -3.35
C ILE A 54 -2.23 -11.21 -2.88
N MET A 55 -2.22 -10.24 -1.96
CA MET A 55 -3.43 -9.55 -1.51
C MET A 55 -4.13 -8.78 -2.65
N GLY A 56 -3.36 -8.25 -3.61
CA GLY A 56 -3.91 -7.65 -4.83
C GLY A 56 -4.74 -8.65 -5.64
N LEU A 57 -4.23 -9.87 -5.84
CA LEU A 57 -4.96 -10.95 -6.50
C LEU A 57 -6.21 -11.37 -5.70
N GLN A 58 -6.08 -11.48 -4.37
CA GLN A 58 -7.17 -11.83 -3.49
C GLN A 58 -8.35 -10.84 -3.59
N SER A 59 -8.06 -9.55 -3.81
CA SER A 59 -9.07 -8.49 -3.97
C SER A 59 -9.93 -8.69 -5.23
N LEU A 60 -9.35 -9.19 -6.32
CA LEU A 60 -10.10 -9.51 -7.55
C LEU A 60 -11.12 -10.62 -7.30
N MET A 61 -10.70 -11.69 -6.62
CA MET A 61 -11.58 -12.82 -6.29
C MET A 61 -12.68 -12.40 -5.29
N LEU A 62 -12.32 -11.56 -4.33
CA LEU A 62 -13.24 -11.04 -3.34
C LEU A 62 -14.39 -10.23 -3.97
N SER A 63 -14.13 -9.48 -5.04
CA SER A 63 -15.17 -8.71 -5.73
C SER A 63 -16.32 -9.59 -6.26
N VAL A 64 -15.98 -10.77 -6.81
CA VAL A 64 -16.97 -11.75 -7.30
C VAL A 64 -17.76 -12.32 -6.13
N LEU A 65 -17.08 -12.67 -5.03
CA LEU A 65 -17.72 -13.18 -3.82
C LEU A 65 -18.66 -12.14 -3.18
N ILE A 66 -18.26 -10.87 -3.15
CA ILE A 66 -19.09 -9.75 -2.68
C ILE A 66 -20.34 -9.63 -3.55
N ALA A 67 -20.22 -9.67 -4.88
CA ALA A 67 -21.38 -9.55 -5.77
C ALA A 67 -22.39 -10.69 -5.56
N VAL A 68 -21.93 -11.93 -5.44
CA VAL A 68 -22.78 -13.10 -5.17
C VAL A 68 -23.42 -13.00 -3.78
N GLY A 69 -22.63 -12.67 -2.75
CA GLY A 69 -23.12 -12.48 -1.39
C GLY A 69 -24.15 -11.34 -1.29
N PHE A 70 -23.90 -10.24 -1.99
CA PHE A 70 -24.80 -9.10 -2.07
C PHE A 70 -26.14 -9.48 -2.71
N ALA A 71 -26.11 -10.19 -3.83
CA ALA A 71 -27.34 -10.68 -4.48
C ALA A 71 -28.15 -11.53 -3.51
N TRP A 72 -27.50 -12.49 -2.83
CA TRP A 72 -28.13 -13.36 -1.84
C TRP A 72 -28.74 -12.58 -0.66
N ILE A 73 -28.01 -11.62 -0.09
CA ILE A 73 -28.51 -10.73 0.97
C ILE A 73 -29.72 -9.93 0.50
N ALA A 74 -29.69 -9.41 -0.73
CA ALA A 74 -30.81 -8.67 -1.31
C ALA A 74 -32.07 -9.55 -1.49
N GLU A 75 -31.92 -10.83 -1.84
CA GLU A 75 -33.05 -11.77 -1.89
C GLU A 75 -33.64 -12.05 -0.51
N LEU A 76 -32.78 -12.27 0.48
CA LEU A 76 -33.21 -12.47 1.87
C LEU A 76 -33.92 -11.24 2.44
N ALA A 77 -33.37 -10.05 2.21
CA ALA A 77 -33.96 -8.79 2.65
C ALA A 77 -35.35 -8.58 2.01
N ARG A 78 -35.49 -8.85 0.70
CA ARG A 78 -36.79 -8.82 0.02
C ARG A 78 -37.78 -9.81 0.64
N GLY A 79 -37.34 -11.05 0.88
CA GLY A 79 -38.18 -12.08 1.50
C GLY A 79 -38.56 -11.76 2.95
N ALA A 80 -37.74 -11.01 3.68
CA ALA A 80 -38.09 -10.51 5.01
C ALA A 80 -39.12 -9.39 4.91
N VAL A 81 -38.88 -8.37 4.07
CA VAL A 81 -39.81 -7.25 3.86
C VAL A 81 -41.19 -7.75 3.42
N ALA A 82 -41.26 -8.68 2.46
CA ALA A 82 -42.52 -9.26 1.99
C ALA A 82 -43.27 -10.03 3.09
N ARG A 83 -42.56 -10.70 4.00
CA ARG A 83 -43.19 -11.38 5.15
C ARG A 83 -43.76 -10.37 6.14
N PHE A 84 -43.00 -9.31 6.47
CA PHE A 84 -43.47 -8.27 7.39
C PHE A 84 -44.66 -7.48 6.82
N SER A 85 -44.65 -7.15 5.53
CA SER A 85 -45.78 -6.47 4.87
C SER A 85 -47.01 -7.38 4.67
N GLY A 86 -46.81 -8.69 4.49
CA GLY A 86 -47.91 -9.66 4.34
C GLY A 86 -48.57 -10.08 5.65
N GLN A 87 -47.90 -9.91 6.80
CA GLN A 87 -48.42 -10.33 8.11
C GLN A 87 -49.48 -9.38 8.69
N GLY A 88 -49.61 -8.17 8.16
CA GLY A 88 -50.71 -7.24 8.48
C GLY A 88 -52.00 -7.51 7.71
N ALA A 89 -51.94 -8.18 6.55
CA ALA A 89 -53.09 -8.37 5.66
C ALA A 89 -53.89 -9.67 5.92
N ASP A 90 -53.31 -10.65 6.62
CA ASP A 90 -53.87 -12.01 6.76
C ASP A 90 -54.50 -12.29 8.14
N SER A 91 -54.76 -11.24 8.94
CA SER A 91 -55.40 -11.36 10.26
C SER A 91 -56.91 -11.05 10.25
N GLY A 92 -57.56 -11.10 9.08
CA GLY A 92 -58.94 -10.63 8.94
C GLY A 92 -59.76 -11.32 7.86
N ALA A 93 -59.83 -12.66 7.84
CA ALA A 93 -60.86 -13.36 7.09
C ALA A 93 -61.10 -14.78 7.62
N ASP A 94 -61.88 -14.88 8.70
CA ASP A 94 -62.83 -15.99 8.94
C ASP A 94 -63.75 -15.62 10.12
N GLN A 95 -64.66 -14.67 9.92
CA GLN A 95 -65.90 -14.63 10.70
C GLN A 95 -67.04 -14.00 9.89
N GLU A 96 -67.84 -14.88 9.31
CA GLU A 96 -69.09 -14.58 8.62
C GLU A 96 -70.19 -14.35 9.67
N GLY A 97 -70.80 -13.14 9.70
CA GLY A 97 -72.12 -12.96 10.32
C GLY A 97 -72.36 -11.71 11.17
N ASP A 98 -72.84 -10.66 10.49
CA ASP A 98 -73.89 -9.71 10.91
C ASP A 98 -73.60 -8.65 12.00
N GLY A 99 -73.87 -7.39 11.65
CA GLY A 99 -74.16 -6.32 12.62
C GLY A 99 -73.36 -5.02 12.49
N ARG A 100 -74.00 -4.01 11.87
CA ARG A 100 -73.82 -2.54 12.04
C ARG A 100 -72.80 -2.05 13.09
N GLY A 101 -71.89 -1.16 12.69
CA GLY A 101 -71.39 -0.11 13.59
C GLY A 101 -70.04 0.53 13.25
N ALA A 102 -70.08 1.83 12.96
CA ALA A 102 -69.08 2.86 13.28
C ALA A 102 -67.62 2.76 12.78
N ASP A 103 -67.37 3.55 11.74
CA ASP A 103 -66.24 4.47 11.53
C ASP A 103 -65.36 4.77 12.77
N HIS A 104 -64.08 4.37 12.73
CA HIS A 104 -62.92 5.10 13.30
C HIS A 104 -61.56 4.46 12.92
N GLY A 105 -60.85 5.12 12.01
CA GLY A 105 -59.40 5.39 12.05
C GLY A 105 -58.38 4.25 12.10
N THR A 106 -57.93 3.81 10.92
CA THR A 106 -56.57 3.25 10.69
C THR A 106 -56.08 3.59 9.27
N ALA A 107 -56.17 4.84 8.84
CA ALA A 107 -55.71 5.23 7.50
C ALA A 107 -54.18 5.33 7.37
N ASP A 108 -53.45 5.55 8.48
CA ASP A 108 -51.99 5.75 8.43
C ASP A 108 -51.21 4.42 8.25
N GLU A 109 -51.67 3.30 8.81
CA GLU A 109 -50.96 2.00 8.71
C GLU A 109 -51.16 1.33 7.34
N ASP A 110 -52.34 1.52 6.74
CA ASP A 110 -52.67 0.98 5.41
C ASP A 110 -51.95 1.74 4.28
N GLU A 111 -51.70 3.05 4.46
CA GLU A 111 -51.00 3.88 3.47
C GLU A 111 -49.49 3.57 3.44
N GLU A 112 -48.88 3.27 4.59
CA GLU A 112 -47.46 2.87 4.70
C GLU A 112 -47.21 1.46 4.12
N ALA A 113 -48.15 0.52 4.31
CA ALA A 113 -48.09 -0.81 3.72
C ALA A 113 -48.28 -0.79 2.19
N ALA A 114 -49.15 0.09 1.68
CA ALA A 114 -49.38 0.27 0.24
C ALA A 114 -48.18 0.92 -0.49
N LEU A 115 -47.47 1.84 0.17
CA LEU A 115 -46.26 2.48 -0.38
C LEU A 115 -45.13 1.49 -0.64
N LEU A 116 -44.96 0.48 0.23
CA LEU A 116 -43.95 -0.57 0.05
C LEU A 116 -44.34 -1.59 -1.02
N ALA A 117 -45.63 -1.86 -1.19
CA ALA A 117 -46.16 -2.83 -2.16
C ALA A 117 -46.01 -2.37 -3.63
N GLY A 118 -45.91 -1.06 -3.89
CA GLY A 118 -45.75 -0.48 -5.24
C GLY A 118 -44.32 -0.30 -5.73
N LEU A 119 -43.31 -0.57 -4.90
CA LEU A 119 -41.91 -0.31 -5.25
C LEU A 119 -41.34 -1.37 -6.22
N PRO A 120 -40.53 -0.97 -7.21
CA PRO A 120 -39.95 -1.93 -8.14
C PRO A 120 -38.97 -2.88 -7.42
N ARG A 121 -38.85 -4.11 -7.92
CA ARG A 121 -38.08 -5.20 -7.29
C ARG A 121 -36.60 -4.87 -7.02
N TRP A 122 -36.04 -3.87 -7.71
CA TRP A 122 -34.65 -3.45 -7.55
C TRP A 122 -34.44 -2.46 -6.39
N THR A 123 -35.50 -1.88 -5.81
CA THR A 123 -35.39 -0.84 -4.78
C THR A 123 -34.63 -1.32 -3.54
N VAL A 124 -34.96 -2.51 -3.02
CA VAL A 124 -34.25 -3.09 -1.86
C VAL A 124 -32.77 -3.29 -2.16
N ALA A 125 -32.44 -3.79 -3.36
CA ALA A 125 -31.06 -3.94 -3.79
C ALA A 125 -30.35 -2.58 -3.93
N ALA A 126 -31.00 -1.56 -4.50
CA ALA A 126 -30.40 -0.22 -4.59
C ALA A 126 -30.17 0.41 -3.22
N VAL A 127 -31.13 0.28 -2.29
CA VAL A 127 -30.97 0.78 -0.92
C VAL A 127 -29.80 0.08 -0.22
N LEU A 128 -29.70 -1.25 -0.33
CA LEU A 128 -28.57 -2.00 0.22
C LEU A 128 -27.24 -1.61 -0.44
N ALA A 129 -27.23 -1.36 -1.75
CA ALA A 129 -26.03 -0.91 -2.46
C ALA A 129 -25.60 0.48 -1.99
N VAL A 130 -26.54 1.41 -1.87
CA VAL A 130 -26.27 2.76 -1.33
C VAL A 130 -25.80 2.68 0.11
N ALA A 131 -26.44 1.88 0.96
CA ALA A 131 -26.00 1.67 2.34
C ALA A 131 -24.59 1.08 2.40
N ALA A 132 -24.28 0.06 1.58
CA ALA A 132 -22.95 -0.51 1.49
C ALA A 132 -21.92 0.52 1.01
N LEU A 133 -22.25 1.39 0.04
CA LEU A 133 -21.39 2.48 -0.43
C LEU A 133 -21.17 3.54 0.65
N VAL A 134 -22.20 3.93 1.40
CA VAL A 134 -22.08 4.91 2.49
C VAL A 134 -21.23 4.33 3.62
N VAL A 135 -21.52 3.11 4.08
CA VAL A 135 -20.75 2.43 5.12
C VAL A 135 -19.32 2.20 4.65
N SER A 136 -19.09 1.81 3.40
CA SER A 136 -17.74 1.63 2.88
C SER A 136 -17.02 2.96 2.67
N GLY A 137 -17.70 4.02 2.27
CA GLY A 137 -17.10 5.33 1.99
C GLY A 137 -16.70 6.07 3.27
N PHE A 138 -17.61 6.11 4.24
CA PHE A 138 -17.42 6.83 5.51
C PHE A 138 -16.95 5.94 6.67
N GLY A 139 -17.20 4.63 6.61
CA GLY A 139 -16.68 3.69 7.59
C GLY A 139 -15.17 3.55 7.49
N ALA A 140 -14.52 3.43 8.66
CA ALA A 140 -13.07 3.35 8.80
C ALA A 140 -12.31 4.54 8.18
N PHE A 141 -12.94 5.73 8.10
CA PHE A 141 -12.30 6.95 7.61
C PHE A 141 -11.06 7.31 8.46
N ASP A 142 -11.17 7.17 9.78
CA ASP A 142 -10.09 7.32 10.74
C ASP A 142 -8.88 6.42 10.42
N ALA A 143 -9.14 5.14 10.14
CA ALA A 143 -8.08 4.19 9.79
C ALA A 143 -7.43 4.52 8.43
N ARG A 144 -8.20 5.05 7.48
CA ARG A 144 -7.68 5.48 6.16
C ARG A 144 -6.87 6.76 6.26
N ALA A 145 -7.35 7.75 7.00
CA ALA A 145 -6.62 8.98 7.28
C ALA A 145 -5.29 8.65 7.97
N TRP A 146 -5.33 7.83 9.03
CA TRP A 146 -4.13 7.33 9.69
C TRP A 146 -3.19 6.61 8.73
N ALA A 147 -3.70 5.75 7.82
CA ALA A 147 -2.86 5.05 6.86
C ALA A 147 -2.19 5.97 5.83
N VAL A 148 -2.86 7.08 5.47
CA VAL A 148 -2.28 8.13 4.61
C VAL A 148 -1.20 8.88 5.38
N ASP A 149 -1.51 9.36 6.58
CA ASP A 149 -0.56 10.13 7.41
C ASP A 149 0.68 9.29 7.74
N TYR A 150 0.49 8.01 8.07
CA TYR A 150 1.56 7.05 8.36
C TYR A 150 2.60 6.91 7.23
N VAL A 151 2.25 7.28 6.00
CA VAL A 151 3.15 7.22 4.83
C VAL A 151 3.54 8.61 4.32
N TYR A 152 2.63 9.59 4.36
CA TYR A 152 2.77 10.87 3.68
C TYR A 152 2.93 12.07 4.60
N ASP A 153 2.67 11.93 5.91
CA ASP A 153 2.97 12.99 6.88
C ASP A 153 4.47 12.98 7.22
N SER A 154 5.20 13.94 6.67
CA SER A 154 6.65 14.07 6.88
C SER A 154 7.03 14.56 8.28
N ASP A 155 6.07 15.02 9.08
CA ASP A 155 6.29 15.39 10.48
C ASP A 155 6.06 14.19 11.42
N HIS A 156 5.27 13.18 11.01
CA HIS A 156 4.92 12.00 11.81
C HIS A 156 5.06 10.70 11.02
N LEU A 157 6.26 10.44 10.51
CA LEU A 157 6.53 9.28 9.67
C LEU A 157 6.27 7.95 10.39
N GLY A 158 5.55 7.06 9.71
CA GLY A 158 5.50 5.64 10.06
C GLY A 158 6.73 4.87 9.59
N LYS A 159 6.77 3.56 9.83
CA LYS A 159 7.85 2.66 9.37
C LYS A 159 8.17 2.71 7.86
N PRO A 160 7.22 3.01 6.95
CA PRO A 160 7.51 3.17 5.52
C PRO A 160 8.03 4.56 5.16
N GLY A 161 7.96 5.50 6.09
CA GLY A 161 8.41 6.87 5.90
C GLY A 161 9.89 6.93 5.53
N MET A 162 10.20 7.72 4.51
CA MET A 162 11.56 7.78 3.94
C MET A 162 12.29 9.08 4.22
N ALA A 163 11.57 10.20 4.38
CA ALA A 163 12.21 11.49 4.63
C ALA A 163 11.33 12.42 5.46
N THR A 164 11.92 13.02 6.50
CA THR A 164 11.24 14.03 7.34
C THR A 164 11.18 15.39 6.65
N THR A 165 10.40 16.32 7.20
CA THR A 165 10.28 17.68 6.67
C THR A 165 11.64 18.40 6.60
N GLY A 166 12.49 18.28 7.62
CA GLY A 166 13.83 18.88 7.61
C GLY A 166 14.78 18.22 6.61
N GLU A 167 14.71 16.90 6.45
CA GLU A 167 15.48 16.15 5.45
C GLU A 167 15.09 16.57 4.03
N LEU A 168 13.79 16.67 3.74
CA LEU A 168 13.29 17.17 2.45
C LEU A 168 13.73 18.63 2.21
N ALA A 169 13.77 19.46 3.25
CA ALA A 169 14.27 20.83 3.13
C ALA A 169 15.78 20.88 2.85
N MET A 170 16.59 20.04 3.49
CA MET A 170 18.02 19.89 3.21
C MET A 170 18.26 19.46 1.77
N LEU A 171 17.54 18.43 1.30
CA LEU A 171 17.62 17.94 -0.07
C LEU A 171 17.29 19.04 -1.08
N ARG A 172 16.24 19.84 -0.88
CA ARG A 172 15.90 20.97 -1.77
C ARG A 172 16.99 22.06 -1.80
N ARG A 173 17.69 22.30 -0.69
CA ARG A 173 18.81 23.25 -0.62
C ARG A 173 20.09 22.73 -1.27
N MET A 174 20.22 21.41 -1.43
CA MET A 174 21.41 20.75 -1.99
C MET A 174 21.90 21.37 -3.30
N ARG A 175 20.97 21.82 -4.16
CA ARG A 175 21.29 22.50 -5.43
C ARG A 175 22.15 23.77 -5.26
N SER A 176 22.04 24.42 -4.11
CA SER A 176 22.81 25.64 -3.77
C SER A 176 23.98 25.38 -2.82
N THR A 177 24.00 24.25 -2.10
CA THR A 177 25.04 23.92 -1.12
C THR A 177 26.11 22.97 -1.67
N THR A 178 25.93 22.42 -2.87
CA THR A 178 26.88 21.48 -3.50
C THR A 178 27.19 21.86 -4.96
N PRO A 179 28.36 21.48 -5.50
CA PRO A 179 28.69 21.61 -6.93
C PRO A 179 27.71 20.87 -7.84
N GLU A 180 27.51 21.33 -9.10
CA GLU A 180 26.55 20.72 -10.04
C GLU A 180 26.86 19.28 -10.43
N ASP A 181 28.14 18.91 -10.43
CA ASP A 181 28.67 17.60 -10.77
C ASP A 181 28.87 16.69 -9.53
N ALA A 182 28.33 17.09 -8.38
CA ALA A 182 28.42 16.28 -7.17
C ALA A 182 27.73 14.92 -7.35
N LEU A 183 28.48 13.86 -7.05
CA LEU A 183 27.96 12.51 -6.86
C LEU A 183 27.89 12.21 -5.36
N VAL A 184 26.69 11.83 -4.90
CA VAL A 184 26.38 11.57 -3.50
C VAL A 184 26.16 10.07 -3.30
N VAL A 185 26.81 9.49 -2.29
CA VAL A 185 26.52 8.13 -1.82
C VAL A 185 25.72 8.18 -0.53
N GLY A 186 24.79 7.27 -0.34
CA GLY A 186 23.99 7.13 0.87
C GLY A 186 23.16 5.86 0.81
N ASP A 187 22.27 5.65 1.78
CA ASP A 187 21.32 4.54 1.72
C ASP A 187 20.10 4.98 0.89
N PRO A 188 19.77 4.28 -0.22
CA PRO A 188 18.64 4.65 -1.05
C PRO A 188 17.28 4.55 -0.33
N ILE A 189 17.16 3.69 0.67
CA ILE A 189 15.96 3.53 1.51
C ILE A 189 15.88 4.61 2.58
N ALA A 190 17.00 5.25 2.93
CA ALA A 190 17.08 6.33 3.91
C ALA A 190 17.07 7.74 3.28
N GLY A 191 16.67 7.86 2.02
CA GLY A 191 16.45 9.16 1.37
C GLY A 191 17.50 9.57 0.34
N GLU A 192 18.59 8.81 0.12
CA GLU A 192 19.57 9.12 -0.93
C GLU A 192 18.92 9.16 -2.32
N ALA A 193 17.91 8.33 -2.60
CA ALA A 193 17.20 8.37 -3.88
C ALA A 193 16.54 9.74 -4.19
N TYR A 194 16.27 10.57 -3.16
CA TYR A 194 15.73 11.92 -3.34
C TYR A 194 16.80 12.96 -3.70
N VAL A 195 18.09 12.66 -3.56
CA VAL A 195 19.19 13.54 -3.97
C VAL A 195 19.04 13.96 -5.43
N GLU A 196 18.68 13.02 -6.30
CA GLU A 196 18.53 13.29 -7.72
C GLU A 196 17.24 14.06 -8.03
N LEU A 197 16.12 13.63 -7.47
CA LEU A 197 14.82 14.23 -7.77
C LEU A 197 14.62 15.61 -7.12
N LEU A 198 15.06 15.79 -5.87
CA LEU A 198 14.87 17.02 -5.12
C LEU A 198 16.13 17.89 -5.08
N GLY A 199 17.30 17.27 -4.88
CA GLY A 199 18.58 17.98 -4.81
C GLY A 199 19.16 18.36 -6.16
N GLY A 200 18.75 17.69 -7.24
CA GLY A 200 19.32 17.90 -8.58
C GLY A 200 20.81 17.55 -8.62
N ARG A 201 21.24 16.54 -7.86
CA ARG A 201 22.60 15.96 -7.88
C ARG A 201 22.52 14.47 -8.16
N LYS A 202 23.58 13.86 -8.67
CA LYS A 202 23.54 12.42 -8.93
C LYS A 202 23.65 11.64 -7.63
N ALA A 203 22.81 10.62 -7.48
CA ALA A 203 22.91 9.62 -6.42
C ALA A 203 23.67 8.40 -6.95
N VAL A 204 24.48 7.75 -6.11
CA VAL A 204 25.10 6.47 -6.47
C VAL A 204 24.02 5.39 -6.60
N PHE A 205 23.00 5.43 -5.74
CA PHE A 205 21.83 4.56 -5.83
C PHE A 205 20.56 5.38 -6.10
N PRO A 206 20.23 5.65 -7.39
CA PRO A 206 19.07 6.49 -7.75
C PRO A 206 17.71 5.80 -7.55
N GLN A 207 17.71 4.55 -7.09
CA GLN A 207 16.53 3.73 -6.85
C GLN A 207 16.67 2.98 -5.52
N LEU A 208 15.56 2.48 -4.97
CA LEU A 208 15.50 1.74 -3.68
C LEU A 208 16.23 0.37 -3.68
N SER A 209 17.06 0.12 -4.69
CA SER A 209 17.89 -1.07 -4.83
C SER A 209 19.31 -0.66 -5.18
N ALA A 210 20.28 -1.46 -4.74
CA ALA A 210 21.66 -1.22 -5.13
C ALA A 210 21.98 -1.64 -6.57
N VAL A 211 21.07 -2.32 -7.28
CA VAL A 211 21.36 -2.98 -8.57
C VAL A 211 21.61 -1.96 -9.66
N ASN A 212 22.89 -1.74 -9.98
CA ASN A 212 23.38 -1.00 -11.15
C ASN A 212 24.35 -1.88 -11.97
N GLN A 213 24.92 -1.36 -13.06
CA GLN A 213 25.81 -2.12 -13.95
C GLN A 213 27.13 -2.56 -13.29
N ASP A 214 27.69 -1.78 -12.34
CA ASP A 214 28.96 -2.08 -11.65
C ASP A 214 28.74 -2.75 -10.28
N GLY A 215 28.49 -4.06 -10.27
CA GLY A 215 28.16 -4.82 -9.06
C GLY A 215 29.27 -4.89 -8.01
N ASP A 216 30.53 -4.83 -8.44
CA ASP A 216 31.69 -4.92 -7.53
C ASP A 216 31.83 -3.65 -6.70
N SER A 217 31.77 -2.47 -7.34
CA SER A 217 31.78 -1.19 -6.64
C SER A 217 30.61 -1.05 -5.68
N GLN A 218 29.41 -1.50 -6.08
CA GLN A 218 28.22 -1.49 -5.22
C GLN A 218 28.43 -2.36 -3.98
N ASN A 219 29.01 -3.56 -4.15
CA ASN A 219 29.25 -4.46 -3.04
C ASN A 219 30.23 -3.85 -2.03
N VAL A 220 31.28 -3.17 -2.50
CA VAL A 220 32.21 -2.43 -1.62
C VAL A 220 31.47 -1.33 -0.86
N LEU A 221 30.71 -0.48 -1.54
CA LEU A 221 30.00 0.63 -0.89
C LEU A 221 28.95 0.15 0.11
N THR A 222 28.09 -0.79 -0.30
CA THR A 222 26.97 -1.26 0.53
C THR A 222 27.40 -2.07 1.75
N LYS A 223 28.59 -2.70 1.73
CA LYS A 223 29.08 -3.54 2.83
C LYS A 223 30.21 -2.93 3.64
N HIS A 224 31.04 -2.09 3.04
CA HIS A 224 32.31 -1.67 3.62
C HIS A 224 32.54 -0.16 3.62
N PHE A 225 31.59 0.68 3.19
CA PHE A 225 31.84 2.14 3.15
C PHE A 225 32.18 2.75 4.53
N ASN A 226 31.70 2.16 5.62
CA ASN A 226 32.05 2.51 7.00
C ASN A 226 33.52 2.21 7.35
N GLU A 227 34.21 1.43 6.52
CA GLU A 227 35.64 1.14 6.62
C GLU A 227 36.48 2.13 5.78
N ILE A 228 35.95 3.29 5.38
CA ILE A 228 36.62 4.26 4.49
C ILE A 228 38.04 4.66 4.94
N HIS A 229 38.31 4.64 6.25
CA HIS A 229 39.62 4.99 6.82
C HIS A 229 40.63 3.84 6.83
N THR A 230 40.17 2.59 6.74
CA THR A 230 41.00 1.39 6.96
C THR A 230 41.05 0.47 5.75
N ASN A 231 40.01 0.47 4.92
CA ASN A 231 39.89 -0.39 3.75
C ASN A 231 40.21 0.41 2.47
N PRO A 232 41.37 0.18 1.83
CA PRO A 232 41.80 0.95 0.67
C PRO A 232 40.89 0.77 -0.56
N GLN A 233 40.15 -0.35 -0.64
CA GLN A 233 39.20 -0.61 -1.74
C GLN A 233 38.05 0.41 -1.74
N VAL A 234 37.62 0.89 -0.56
CA VAL A 234 36.57 1.90 -0.47
C VAL A 234 37.02 3.18 -1.18
N CYS A 235 38.22 3.66 -0.87
CA CYS A 235 38.74 4.86 -1.50
C CYS A 235 39.10 4.67 -2.97
N GLU A 236 39.45 3.46 -3.41
CA GLU A 236 39.58 3.14 -4.83
C GLU A 236 38.24 3.32 -5.56
N VAL A 237 37.15 2.77 -5.01
CA VAL A 237 35.80 2.91 -5.58
C VAL A 237 35.31 4.36 -5.54
N VAL A 238 35.51 5.07 -4.42
CA VAL A 238 35.16 6.50 -4.29
C VAL A 238 35.84 7.33 -5.37
N ARG A 239 37.14 7.13 -5.62
CA ARG A 239 37.86 7.83 -6.69
C ARG A 239 37.43 7.37 -8.08
N LYS A 240 37.26 6.07 -8.30
CA LYS A 240 36.85 5.48 -9.59
C LYS A 240 35.51 6.04 -10.06
N LEU A 241 34.53 6.12 -9.16
CA LEU A 241 33.19 6.60 -9.45
C LEU A 241 33.06 8.12 -9.34
N GLY A 242 34.04 8.79 -8.73
CA GLY A 242 33.99 10.24 -8.50
C GLY A 242 32.98 10.63 -7.42
N ILE A 243 32.86 9.84 -6.36
CA ILE A 243 31.94 10.10 -5.23
C ILE A 243 32.51 11.24 -4.39
N THR A 244 31.74 12.33 -4.29
CA THR A 244 32.18 13.57 -3.65
C THR A 244 31.55 13.80 -2.29
N HIS A 245 30.34 13.30 -2.09
CA HIS A 245 29.54 13.57 -0.91
C HIS A 245 28.97 12.28 -0.34
N TYR A 246 28.75 12.30 0.97
CA TYR A 246 28.08 11.25 1.73
C TYR A 246 26.83 11.83 2.38
N TYR A 247 25.69 11.22 2.06
CA TYR A 247 24.40 11.46 2.72
C TYR A 247 24.27 10.46 3.87
N GLN A 248 24.42 10.95 5.09
CA GLN A 248 24.26 10.17 6.31
C GLN A 248 22.84 10.32 6.83
N GLU A 249 22.22 9.21 7.23
CA GLU A 249 20.96 9.15 7.97
C GLU A 249 21.12 8.18 9.14
N GLN A 250 20.30 8.33 10.19
CA GLN A 250 20.23 7.38 11.29
C GLN A 250 19.66 6.04 10.82
N ASP A 251 20.17 4.96 11.41
CA ASP A 251 19.58 3.65 11.17
C ASP A 251 18.17 3.58 11.74
N GLY A 252 17.29 2.92 11.02
CA GLY A 252 15.87 2.90 11.30
C GLY A 252 15.21 1.66 10.73
N GLN A 253 13.94 1.46 11.07
CA GLN A 253 13.15 0.38 10.49
C GLN A 253 12.56 0.84 9.16
N TYR A 254 12.73 0.03 8.13
CA TYR A 254 11.96 0.13 6.90
C TYR A 254 11.05 -1.09 6.80
N TYR A 255 9.75 -0.87 6.98
CA TYR A 255 8.77 -1.94 7.21
C TYR A 255 9.15 -2.88 8.37
N ASN A 256 9.70 -4.06 8.06
CA ASN A 256 9.95 -5.15 9.01
C ASN A 256 11.44 -5.49 9.14
N PHE A 257 12.33 -4.65 8.62
CA PHE A 257 13.77 -4.84 8.72
C PHE A 257 14.50 -3.53 9.01
N ALA A 258 15.67 -3.63 9.66
CA ALA A 258 16.56 -2.50 9.84
C ALA A 258 17.24 -2.15 8.50
N ARG A 259 17.33 -0.88 8.15
CA ARG A 259 17.95 -0.45 6.89
C ARG A 259 19.41 -0.93 6.81
N SER A 260 20.14 -0.89 7.92
CA SER A 260 21.50 -1.45 8.06
C SER A 260 21.64 -2.94 7.77
N SER A 261 20.57 -3.74 7.91
CA SER A 261 20.62 -5.16 7.54
C SER A 261 20.81 -5.37 6.04
N ARG A 262 20.42 -4.38 5.22
CA ARG A 262 20.53 -4.42 3.76
C ARG A 262 21.78 -3.72 3.26
N PHE A 263 22.14 -2.59 3.88
CA PHE A 263 23.30 -1.79 3.48
C PHE A 263 24.20 -1.44 4.68
N PRO A 264 24.81 -2.44 5.34
CA PRO A 264 25.52 -2.23 6.60
C PRO A 264 26.71 -1.27 6.49
N GLY A 265 27.35 -1.19 5.32
CA GLY A 265 28.48 -0.30 5.07
C GLY A 265 28.12 1.18 5.11
N LEU A 266 26.85 1.53 4.96
CA LEU A 266 26.39 2.92 4.94
C LEU A 266 25.97 3.43 6.33
N TYR A 267 26.24 2.66 7.38
CA TYR A 267 25.92 3.00 8.75
C TYR A 267 27.17 2.91 9.63
N ASN A 268 27.18 3.65 10.74
CA ASN A 268 28.32 3.73 11.66
C ASN A 268 29.64 4.16 10.97
N VAL A 269 29.53 5.01 9.94
CA VAL A 269 30.68 5.65 9.30
C VAL A 269 31.27 6.67 10.28
N ASP A 270 32.57 6.57 10.57
CA ASP A 270 33.26 7.56 11.39
C ASP A 270 33.47 8.84 10.58
N THR A 271 32.61 9.83 10.83
CA THR A 271 32.65 11.16 10.20
C THR A 271 33.47 12.19 10.99
N SER A 272 34.15 11.78 12.07
CA SER A 272 34.97 12.69 12.89
C SER A 272 36.25 13.14 12.20
N THR A 273 36.73 12.37 11.22
CA THR A 273 37.90 12.66 10.40
C THR A 273 37.58 12.37 8.94
N GLY A 274 38.18 13.10 7.99
CA GLY A 274 37.99 12.83 6.56
C GLY A 274 36.59 13.17 6.01
N PHE A 275 35.82 13.99 6.72
CA PHE A 275 34.52 14.50 6.27
C PHE A 275 34.37 15.97 6.68
N GLU A 276 33.76 16.77 5.80
CA GLU A 276 33.43 18.18 6.03
C GLU A 276 31.90 18.35 5.99
N LEU A 277 31.32 18.93 7.04
CA LEU A 277 29.88 19.14 7.14
C LEU A 277 29.43 20.23 6.13
N ILE A 278 28.46 19.91 5.28
CA ILE A 278 27.90 20.82 4.28
C ILE A 278 26.53 21.34 4.69
N ASP A 279 25.62 20.45 5.08
CA ASP A 279 24.26 20.80 5.50
C ASP A 279 23.70 19.74 6.46
N ARG A 280 22.63 20.08 7.16
CA ARG A 280 21.88 19.18 8.05
C ARG A 280 20.39 19.45 7.93
N GLY A 281 19.60 18.38 7.98
CA GLY A 281 18.15 18.41 8.07
C GLY A 281 17.69 17.33 9.02
N ASP A 282 17.23 17.72 10.21
CA ASP A 282 16.85 16.79 11.28
C ASP A 282 17.93 15.73 11.54
N ALA A 283 17.63 14.46 11.25
CA ALA A 283 18.54 13.33 11.43
C ALA A 283 19.54 13.15 10.28
N ALA A 284 19.23 13.66 9.08
CA ALA A 284 20.13 13.57 7.94
C ALA A 284 21.23 14.63 7.98
N VAL A 285 22.40 14.23 7.51
CA VAL A 285 23.58 15.08 7.44
C VAL A 285 24.27 14.86 6.10
N LEU A 286 24.59 15.96 5.43
CA LEU A 286 25.34 15.94 4.18
C LEU A 286 26.79 16.30 4.45
N TYR A 287 27.71 15.42 4.07
CA TYR A 287 29.14 15.67 4.15
C TYR A 287 29.80 15.69 2.78
N ARG A 288 30.84 16.51 2.65
CA ARG A 288 31.86 16.37 1.61
C ARG A 288 32.92 15.39 2.09
N ILE A 289 33.28 14.42 1.25
CA ILE A 289 34.26 13.39 1.56
C ILE A 289 35.67 13.95 1.33
N THR A 290 36.53 13.89 2.36
CA THR A 290 37.95 14.28 2.26
C THR A 290 38.90 13.14 2.64
N ALA A 291 38.38 12.02 3.17
CA ALA A 291 39.14 10.84 3.60
C ALA A 291 39.96 10.18 2.47
N CYS A 292 39.50 10.27 1.23
CA CYS A 292 40.11 9.58 0.08
C CYS A 292 41.03 10.46 -0.78
N GLY A 293 41.37 11.66 -0.30
CA GLY A 293 42.13 12.67 -1.04
C GLY A 293 41.29 13.40 -2.09
N ASP A 294 41.95 13.95 -3.10
CA ASP A 294 41.26 14.65 -4.20
C ASP A 294 40.50 13.64 -5.08
N VAL A 295 39.20 13.90 -5.25
CA VAL A 295 38.29 13.10 -6.08
C VAL A 295 37.75 13.99 -7.19
N ALA A 296 37.96 13.58 -8.45
CA ALA A 296 37.30 14.22 -9.59
C ALA A 296 35.81 13.87 -9.57
N PRO A 297 34.88 14.85 -9.58
CA PRO A 297 33.45 14.55 -9.49
C PRO A 297 32.94 13.72 -10.67
N GLY A 298 32.19 12.65 -10.37
CA GLY A 298 31.61 11.76 -11.37
C GLY A 298 30.12 12.01 -11.66
N GLY A 299 29.50 12.98 -10.99
CA GLY A 299 28.05 13.25 -11.04
C GLY A 299 27.61 14.13 -12.20
N GLY A 300 28.44 14.31 -13.23
CA GLY A 300 28.12 15.13 -14.40
C GLY A 300 27.00 14.54 -15.28
N PRO A 301 26.67 15.20 -16.42
CA PRO A 301 25.59 14.80 -17.32
C PRO A 301 25.70 13.37 -17.89
N ASP A 302 26.90 12.79 -17.86
CA ASP A 302 27.21 11.46 -18.39
C ASP A 302 27.30 10.38 -17.29
N ALA A 303 27.02 10.73 -16.04
CA ALA A 303 27.01 9.75 -14.94
C ALA A 303 26.04 8.60 -15.25
N PHE A 304 26.57 7.36 -15.19
CA PHE A 304 25.83 6.12 -15.38
C PHE A 304 25.21 5.90 -16.78
N LYS A 305 25.69 6.58 -17.83
CA LYS A 305 25.35 6.30 -19.23
C LYS A 305 26.01 5.04 -19.78
#